data_AF-A0A951H076-F1
#
_entry.id   AF-A0A951H076-F1
#
_cell.length_a   1.000
_cell.length_b   1.000
_cell.length_c   1.000
_cell.angle_alpha   90.00
_cell.angle_beta   90.00
_cell.angle_gamma   90.00
#
_symmetry.space_group_name_H-M   'P 1'
#
loop_
_entity.id
_entity.type
_entity.pdbx_description
1 polymer ?
#
loop_
_entity_poly.entity_id
_entity_poly.type
_entity_poly.pdbx_seq_one_letter_code
_entity_poly.pdbx_strand_id
1 'polypeptide(L)'
;MLSASGALRRLAGKEIWLWALIPLAIAILSWQPVGLEPGPSGDASWGAGLELALRGGISFGNQAVFTYGPLGFLSVNPLWFFHLGELSFAYLVVVRVGLAAALLAGARRTFGGLTAFVLAAVVAAVDEQLPELTIALIVTVLLATSPVRRRRSVVVLGALGAFAALEVLNKVSYGVGIGTMTVVLALTLPGRRREYLTATAAGFVVAFALLWAVLGQDFAALPDFIRNSAQ
;
A
#
# COMPACT_ATOMS: atom_id res chain seq x y z
N MET A 1 -19.81 -0.74 41.78
CA MET A 1 -18.72 -1.51 41.13
C MET A 1 -18.95 -1.51 39.61
N LEU A 2 -18.44 -0.50 38.91
CA LEU A 2 -18.42 -0.47 37.44
C LEU A 2 -17.36 -1.46 36.98
N SER A 3 -17.77 -2.48 36.24
CA SER A 3 -16.89 -3.56 35.77
C SER A 3 -15.66 -2.99 35.05
N ALA A 4 -14.46 -3.30 35.56
CA ALA A 4 -13.17 -2.89 34.98
C ALA A 4 -13.03 -3.27 33.49
N SER A 5 -13.80 -4.27 33.03
CA SER A 5 -13.86 -4.67 31.63
C SER A 5 -14.47 -3.59 30.70
N GLY A 6 -15.36 -2.75 31.20
CA GLY A 6 -16.00 -1.67 30.43
C GLY A 6 -15.08 -0.47 30.22
N ALA A 7 -14.29 -0.12 31.23
CA ALA A 7 -13.32 0.97 31.16
C ALA A 7 -12.15 0.64 30.22
N LEU A 8 -11.64 -0.60 30.28
CA LEU A 8 -10.58 -1.08 29.38
C LEU A 8 -11.03 -1.14 27.91
N ARG A 9 -12.28 -1.54 27.64
CA ARG A 9 -12.86 -1.50 26.28
C ARG A 9 -13.03 -0.07 25.75
N ARG A 10 -13.44 0.87 26.61
CA ARG A 10 -13.59 2.29 26.23
C ARG A 10 -12.25 2.97 25.97
N LEU A 11 -11.21 2.65 26.74
CA LEU A 11 -9.86 3.14 26.52
C LEU A 11 -9.25 2.56 25.24
N ALA A 12 -9.42 1.26 24.98
CA ALA A 12 -8.99 0.63 23.72
C ALA A 12 -9.69 1.22 22.49
N GLY A 13 -11.00 1.51 22.59
CA GLY A 13 -11.74 2.20 21.53
C GLY A 13 -11.25 3.62 21.28
N LYS A 14 -11.00 4.39 22.35
CA LYS A 14 -10.47 5.75 22.23
C LYS A 14 -9.08 5.78 21.61
N GLU A 15 -8.20 4.83 21.96
CA GLU A 15 -6.89 4.71 21.35
C GLU A 15 -6.97 4.40 19.85
N ILE A 16 -7.84 3.48 19.43
CA ILE A 16 -8.04 3.17 18.00
C ILE A 16 -8.48 4.41 17.22
N TRP A 17 -9.44 5.19 17.76
CA TRP A 17 -9.88 6.43 17.12
C TRP A 17 -8.77 7.48 17.05
N LEU A 18 -7.94 7.60 18.08
CA LEU A 18 -6.77 8.51 18.04
C LEU A 18 -5.75 8.07 16.98
N TRP A 19 -5.50 6.76 16.84
CA TRP A 19 -4.61 6.21 15.82
C TRP A 19 -5.17 6.28 14.40
N ALA A 20 -6.48 6.52 14.22
CA ALA A 20 -7.08 6.78 12.92
C ALA A 20 -7.19 8.28 12.61
N LEU A 21 -7.65 9.08 13.57
CA LEU A 21 -7.90 10.51 13.39
C LEU A 21 -6.63 11.34 13.26
N ILE A 22 -5.55 10.99 13.99
CA ILE A 22 -4.30 11.78 13.91
C ILE A 22 -3.63 11.60 12.54
N PRO A 23 -3.42 10.38 12.00
CA PRO A 23 -2.92 10.22 10.64
C PRO A 23 -3.81 10.84 9.59
N LEU A 24 -5.14 10.79 9.76
CA LEU A 24 -6.07 11.46 8.87
C LEU A 24 -5.86 12.99 8.88
N ALA A 25 -5.74 13.59 10.07
CA ALA A 25 -5.47 15.02 10.20
C ALA A 25 -4.13 15.39 9.56
N ILE A 26 -3.08 14.58 9.76
CA ILE A 26 -1.78 14.77 9.10
C ILE A 26 -1.96 14.73 7.58
N ALA A 27 -2.62 13.71 7.04
CA ALA A 27 -2.83 13.55 5.60
C ALA A 27 -3.60 14.72 4.98
N ILE A 28 -4.58 15.28 5.70
CA ILE A 28 -5.33 16.47 5.27
C ILE A 28 -4.44 17.73 5.30
N LEU A 29 -3.67 17.92 6.38
CA LEU A 29 -2.78 19.08 6.52
C LEU A 29 -1.60 19.04 5.54
N SER A 30 -1.16 17.84 5.16
CA SER A 30 -0.08 17.61 4.20
C SER A 30 -0.57 17.36 2.78
N TRP A 31 -1.85 17.64 2.51
CA TRP A 31 -2.47 17.33 1.23
C TRP A 31 -1.81 18.12 0.09
N GLN A 32 -1.35 17.41 -0.94
CA GLN A 32 -0.78 18.01 -2.14
C GLN A 32 -1.86 18.12 -3.22
N PRO A 33 -1.92 19.25 -3.96
CA PRO A 33 -2.82 19.36 -5.11
C PRO A 33 -2.54 18.24 -6.13
N VAL A 34 -3.60 17.57 -6.57
CA VAL A 34 -3.52 16.53 -7.61
C VAL A 34 -4.28 17.01 -8.83
N GLY A 35 -3.63 16.97 -10.00
CA GLY A 35 -4.29 17.22 -11.28
C GLY A 35 -5.24 16.06 -11.59
N LEU A 36 -6.53 16.32 -11.49
CA LEU A 36 -7.58 15.36 -11.87
C LEU A 36 -7.94 15.46 -13.35
N GLU A 37 -7.52 16.54 -14.01
CA GLU A 37 -7.80 16.75 -15.42
C GLU A 37 -6.87 15.92 -16.31
N PRO A 38 -7.41 15.31 -17.38
CA PRO A 38 -6.60 14.72 -18.42
C PRO A 38 -5.61 15.72 -19.03
N GLY A 39 -4.31 15.40 -18.95
CA GLY A 39 -3.27 16.23 -19.54
C GLY A 39 -3.33 16.21 -21.09
N PRO A 40 -2.95 17.31 -21.78
CA PRO A 40 -3.03 17.40 -23.23
C PRO A 40 -1.86 16.71 -23.97
N SER A 41 -0.90 16.11 -23.26
CA SER A 41 0.31 15.52 -23.85
C SER A 41 0.15 14.03 -24.18
N GLY A 42 0.94 13.54 -25.14
CA GLY A 42 1.06 12.10 -25.40
C GLY A 42 1.51 11.32 -24.15
N ASP A 43 2.34 11.92 -23.31
CA ASP A 43 2.77 11.36 -22.03
C ASP A 43 1.64 11.28 -20.98
N ALA A 44 0.51 11.96 -21.17
CA ALA A 44 -0.66 11.80 -20.31
C ALA A 44 -1.60 10.67 -20.80
N SER A 45 -1.44 10.24 -22.05
CA SER A 45 -2.37 9.31 -22.72
C SER A 45 -2.22 7.84 -22.31
N TRP A 46 -1.06 7.43 -21.78
CA TRP A 46 -0.87 6.05 -21.32
C TRP A 46 -1.77 5.70 -20.13
N GLY A 47 -2.09 6.68 -19.26
CA GLY A 47 -3.06 6.51 -18.18
C GLY A 47 -4.45 6.15 -18.70
N ALA A 48 -4.90 6.84 -19.75
CA ALA A 48 -6.14 6.51 -20.45
C ALA A 48 -6.10 5.10 -21.07
N GLY A 49 -4.95 4.70 -21.61
CA GLY A 49 -4.72 3.36 -22.16
C GLY A 49 -4.90 2.26 -21.12
N LEU A 50 -4.41 2.45 -19.89
CA LEU A 50 -4.58 1.50 -18.79
C LEU A 50 -6.06 1.35 -18.41
N GLU A 51 -6.79 2.45 -18.27
CA GLU A 51 -8.21 2.42 -17.94
C GLU A 51 -9.06 1.82 -19.07
N LEU A 52 -8.73 2.13 -20.33
CA LEU A 52 -9.38 1.53 -21.50
C LEU A 52 -9.12 0.02 -21.60
N ALA A 53 -7.90 -0.42 -21.31
CA ALA A 53 -7.55 -1.84 -21.30
C ALA A 53 -8.35 -2.59 -20.23
N LEU A 54 -8.40 -2.05 -19.00
CA LEU A 54 -9.16 -2.67 -17.92
C LEU A 54 -10.66 -2.69 -18.24
N ARG A 55 -11.24 -1.59 -18.72
CA ARG A 55 -12.66 -1.50 -19.07
C ARG A 55 -13.03 -2.40 -20.25
N GLY A 56 -12.12 -2.54 -21.21
CA GLY A 56 -12.28 -3.39 -22.38
C GLY A 56 -12.12 -4.89 -22.09
N GLY A 57 -11.78 -5.27 -20.85
CA GLY A 57 -11.48 -6.67 -20.51
C GLY A 57 -10.23 -7.20 -21.21
N ILE A 58 -9.30 -6.30 -21.53
CA ILE A 58 -8.01 -6.66 -22.15
C ILE A 58 -7.15 -7.34 -21.09
N SER A 59 -6.61 -8.51 -21.43
CA SER A 59 -5.74 -9.25 -20.54
C SER A 59 -4.32 -8.69 -20.57
N PHE A 60 -3.81 -8.33 -19.39
CA PHE A 60 -2.45 -7.85 -19.20
C PHE A 60 -1.46 -9.01 -19.34
N GLY A 61 -0.33 -8.71 -19.98
CA GLY A 61 0.74 -9.67 -20.25
C GLY A 61 0.81 -10.13 -21.70
N ASN A 62 -0.33 -10.48 -22.32
CA ASN A 62 -0.38 -10.97 -23.70
C ASN A 62 -1.03 -9.99 -24.68
N GLN A 63 -2.05 -9.24 -24.26
CA GLN A 63 -2.75 -8.26 -25.10
C GLN A 63 -2.37 -6.82 -24.72
N ALA A 64 -2.25 -6.53 -23.43
CA ALA A 64 -1.69 -5.29 -22.93
C ALA A 64 -0.30 -5.55 -22.35
N VAL A 65 0.74 -5.08 -23.05
CA VAL A 65 2.15 -5.19 -22.62
C VAL A 65 2.62 -3.82 -22.16
N PHE A 66 2.79 -3.65 -20.85
CA PHE A 66 3.23 -2.41 -20.24
C PHE A 66 3.94 -2.65 -18.91
N THR A 67 4.64 -1.64 -18.40
CA THR A 67 5.38 -1.71 -17.13
C THR A 67 4.46 -1.65 -15.91
N TYR A 68 3.25 -1.13 -16.09
CA TYR A 68 2.17 -1.19 -15.11
C TYR A 68 1.25 -2.37 -15.40
N GLY A 69 0.70 -2.96 -14.34
CA GLY A 69 -0.27 -4.01 -14.44
C GLY A 69 -1.72 -3.49 -14.48
N PRO A 70 -2.70 -4.39 -14.29
CA PRO A 70 -4.12 -4.05 -14.40
C PRO A 70 -4.63 -3.09 -13.32
N LEU A 71 -3.90 -2.91 -12.20
CA LEU A 71 -4.18 -1.90 -11.18
C LEU A 71 -3.35 -0.62 -11.39
N GLY A 72 -2.61 -0.50 -12.49
CA GLY A 72 -1.73 0.64 -12.75
C GLY A 72 -2.41 2.01 -12.72
N PHE A 73 -3.69 2.04 -13.09
CA PHE A 73 -4.51 3.25 -13.09
C PHE A 73 -4.66 3.88 -11.69
N LEU A 74 -4.46 3.11 -10.61
CA LEU A 74 -4.54 3.59 -9.23
C LEU A 74 -3.49 4.68 -8.92
N SER A 75 -2.34 4.67 -9.60
CA SER A 75 -1.27 5.64 -9.36
C SER A 75 -1.27 6.85 -10.29
N VAL A 76 -2.10 6.88 -11.34
CA VAL A 76 -2.05 7.94 -12.36
C VAL A 76 -2.97 9.11 -12.01
N ASN A 77 -4.13 8.83 -11.41
CA ASN A 77 -5.12 9.79 -10.90
C ASN A 77 -5.86 10.77 -11.88
N PRO A 78 -5.82 10.71 -13.23
CA PRO A 78 -6.68 11.58 -14.03
C PRO A 78 -8.08 10.98 -14.13
N LEU A 79 -9.11 11.82 -14.18
CA LEU A 79 -10.50 11.40 -14.29
C LEU A 79 -10.88 11.11 -15.75
N TRP A 80 -10.34 10.05 -16.35
CA TRP A 80 -10.75 9.60 -17.69
C TRP A 80 -12.11 8.90 -17.65
N PHE A 81 -12.29 7.98 -16.69
CA PHE A 81 -13.58 7.37 -16.38
C PHE A 81 -13.93 7.57 -14.90
N PHE A 82 -15.12 8.10 -14.63
CA PHE A 82 -15.55 8.51 -13.29
C PHE A 82 -15.32 7.42 -12.21
N HIS A 83 -15.80 6.19 -12.44
CA HIS A 83 -15.69 5.11 -11.46
C HIS A 83 -14.25 4.62 -11.19
N LEU A 84 -13.39 4.64 -12.22
CA LEU A 84 -11.99 4.25 -12.06
C LEU A 84 -11.21 5.37 -11.39
N GLY A 85 -11.51 6.63 -11.75
CA GLY A 85 -10.97 7.81 -11.09
C GLY A 85 -11.33 7.90 -9.60
N GLU A 86 -12.58 7.56 -9.22
CA GLU A 86 -12.99 7.45 -7.82
C GLU A 86 -12.14 6.43 -7.05
N LEU A 87 -11.86 5.28 -7.67
CA LEU A 87 -11.07 4.22 -7.05
C LEU A 87 -9.59 4.62 -6.92
N SER A 88 -9.01 5.26 -7.94
CA SER A 88 -7.65 5.83 -7.87
C SER A 88 -7.54 6.89 -6.78
N PHE A 89 -8.53 7.78 -6.68
CA PHE A 89 -8.56 8.80 -5.63
C PHE A 89 -8.69 8.18 -4.23
N ALA A 90 -9.56 7.18 -4.08
CA ALA A 90 -9.69 6.44 -2.82
C ALA A 90 -8.38 5.73 -2.44
N TYR A 91 -7.71 5.11 -3.40
CA TYR A 91 -6.40 4.51 -3.20
C TYR A 91 -5.36 5.55 -2.77
N LEU A 92 -5.28 6.70 -3.45
CA LEU A 92 -4.42 7.82 -3.07
C LEU A 92 -4.65 8.26 -1.61
N VAL A 93 -5.90 8.44 -1.20
CA VAL A 93 -6.25 8.80 0.19
C VAL A 93 -5.75 7.73 1.16
N VAL A 94 -5.98 6.44 0.87
CA VAL A 94 -5.54 5.33 1.71
C VAL A 94 -4.02 5.32 1.85
N VAL A 95 -3.28 5.49 0.75
CA VAL A 95 -1.82 5.53 0.76
C VAL A 95 -1.30 6.74 1.54
N ARG A 96 -1.88 7.93 1.36
CA ARG A 96 -1.50 9.14 2.10
C ARG A 96 -1.74 9.02 3.60
N VAL A 97 -2.89 8.44 4.00
CA VAL A 97 -3.17 8.15 5.41
C VAL A 97 -2.22 7.07 5.96
N GLY A 98 -1.91 6.05 5.16
CA GLY A 98 -0.94 5.02 5.50
C GLY A 98 0.46 5.58 5.74
N LEU A 99 0.92 6.48 4.86
CA LEU A 99 2.19 7.20 5.00
C LEU A 99 2.21 8.04 6.27
N ALA A 100 1.17 8.84 6.50
CA ALA A 100 1.04 9.64 7.70
C ALA A 100 1.08 8.79 8.98
N ALA A 101 0.41 7.63 8.97
CA ALA A 101 0.42 6.69 10.09
C ALA A 101 1.81 6.09 10.33
N ALA A 102 2.50 5.68 9.26
CA ALA A 102 3.84 5.12 9.34
C ALA A 102 4.84 6.16 9.87
N LEU A 103 4.84 7.37 9.31
CA LEU A 103 5.69 8.48 9.75
C LEU A 103 5.44 8.84 11.21
N LEU A 104 4.17 8.97 11.61
CA LEU A 104 3.82 9.26 13.01
C LEU A 104 4.29 8.13 13.94
N ALA A 105 4.05 6.87 13.57
CA ALA A 105 4.48 5.72 14.37
C ALA A 105 6.01 5.68 14.54
N GLY A 106 6.76 6.04 13.49
CA GLY A 106 8.22 6.15 13.55
C GLY A 106 8.70 7.32 14.39
N ALA A 107 8.19 8.53 14.13
CA ALA A 107 8.61 9.74 14.82
C ALA A 107 8.30 9.69 16.33
N ARG A 108 7.18 9.08 16.74
CA ARG A 108 6.79 8.94 18.15
C ARG A 108 7.73 8.06 18.98
N ARG A 109 8.63 7.30 18.36
CA ARG A 109 9.64 6.51 19.10
C ARG A 109 10.74 7.37 19.68
N THR A 110 11.05 8.48 19.00
CA THR A 110 12.18 9.35 19.33
C THR A 110 11.69 10.67 19.92
N PHE A 111 10.55 11.17 19.44
CA PHE A 111 10.03 12.49 19.79
C PHE A 111 8.72 12.40 20.58
N GLY A 112 8.43 13.44 21.37
CA GLY A 112 7.13 13.60 22.03
C GLY A 112 5.98 13.73 21.02
N GLY A 113 4.73 13.57 21.49
CA GLY A 113 3.56 13.47 20.60
C GLY A 113 3.38 14.66 19.64
N LEU A 114 3.56 15.89 20.13
CA LEU A 114 3.42 17.10 19.29
C LEU A 114 4.56 17.21 18.27
N THR A 115 5.80 17.02 18.68
CA THR A 115 6.96 17.06 17.77
C THR A 115 6.88 15.97 16.71
N ALA A 116 6.47 14.76 17.09
CA ALA A 116 6.26 13.66 16.14
C ALA A 116 5.15 13.98 15.14
N PHE A 117 4.06 14.61 15.58
CA PHE A 117 2.98 15.06 14.71
C PHE A 117 3.46 16.09 13.68
N VAL A 118 4.17 17.14 14.13
CA VAL A 118 4.70 18.19 13.25
C VAL A 118 5.69 17.61 12.25
N LEU A 119 6.62 16.77 12.70
CA LEU A 119 7.59 16.12 11.80
C LEU A 119 6.90 15.23 10.77
N ALA A 120 5.94 14.40 11.18
CA ALA A 120 5.20 13.56 10.26
C ALA A 120 4.41 14.38 9.22
N ALA A 121 3.80 15.51 9.62
CA ALA A 121 3.10 16.41 8.71
C ALA A 121 4.03 17.11 7.72
N VAL A 122 5.18 17.60 8.17
CA VAL A 122 6.17 18.24 7.29
C VAL A 122 6.72 17.23 6.28
N VAL A 123 7.13 16.04 6.74
CA VAL A 123 7.66 14.99 5.86
C VAL A 123 6.60 14.52 4.87
N ALA A 124 5.36 14.29 5.31
CA ALA A 124 4.27 13.89 4.41
C ALA A 124 3.91 14.99 3.39
N ALA A 125 4.16 16.26 3.69
CA ALA A 125 3.88 17.37 2.79
C ALA A 125 4.93 17.51 1.68
N VAL A 126 6.17 17.12 1.93
CA VAL A 126 7.25 17.17 0.93
C VAL A 126 7.48 15.83 0.22
N ASP A 127 6.81 14.77 0.66
CA ASP A 127 6.86 13.46 0.00
C ASP A 127 6.08 13.52 -1.32
N GLU A 128 6.84 13.62 -2.40
CA GLU A 128 6.32 13.64 -3.77
C GLU A 128 6.52 12.28 -4.48
N GLN A 129 7.27 11.35 -3.89
CA GLN A 129 7.73 10.15 -4.58
C GLN A 129 7.58 8.87 -3.75
N LEU A 130 6.88 7.89 -4.32
CA LEU A 130 6.87 6.48 -3.91
C LEU A 130 6.38 6.22 -2.46
N PRO A 131 5.23 6.79 -2.03
CA PRO A 131 4.74 6.65 -0.66
C PRO A 131 4.56 5.19 -0.23
N GLU A 132 4.23 4.28 -1.16
CA GLU A 132 4.06 2.84 -0.91
C GLU A 132 5.36 2.19 -0.41
N LEU A 133 6.49 2.52 -1.05
CA LEU A 133 7.82 2.03 -0.66
C LEU A 133 8.26 2.65 0.67
N THR A 134 7.98 3.93 0.88
CA THR A 134 8.28 4.62 2.13
C THR A 134 7.52 4.00 3.31
N ILE A 135 6.23 3.68 3.13
CA ILE A 135 5.43 2.95 4.13
C ILE A 135 6.07 1.59 4.44
N ALA A 136 6.37 0.80 3.41
CA ALA A 136 6.94 -0.53 3.58
C ALA A 136 8.30 -0.49 4.31
N LEU A 137 9.15 0.48 3.97
CA LEU A 137 10.43 0.71 4.62
C LEU A 137 10.27 1.07 6.09
N ILE A 138 9.41 2.03 6.41
CA ILE A 138 9.17 2.45 7.80
C ILE A 138 8.63 1.28 8.61
N VAL A 139 7.60 0.57 8.12
CA VAL A 139 7.03 -0.58 8.80
C VAL A 139 8.10 -1.66 9.02
N THR A 140 8.95 -1.92 8.03
CA THR A 140 10.07 -2.85 8.15
C THR A 140 11.03 -2.46 9.26
N VAL A 141 11.50 -1.22 9.28
CA VAL A 141 12.42 -0.71 10.32
C VAL A 141 11.76 -0.77 11.70
N LEU A 142 10.50 -0.38 11.81
CA LEU A 142 9.77 -0.38 13.09
C LEU A 142 9.64 -1.78 13.67
N LEU A 143 9.32 -2.76 12.84
CA LEU A 143 9.14 -4.14 13.29
C LEU A 143 10.48 -4.82 13.57
N ALA A 144 11.52 -4.54 12.77
CA ALA A 144 12.86 -5.09 12.99
C ALA A 144 13.49 -4.60 14.32
N THR A 145 13.15 -3.38 14.76
CA THR A 145 13.70 -2.76 15.97
C THR A 145 12.81 -2.90 17.20
N SER A 146 11.67 -3.58 17.10
CA SER A 146 10.70 -3.71 18.19
C SER A 146 10.41 -5.16 18.58
N PRO A 147 10.24 -5.45 19.88
CA PRO A 147 9.67 -6.73 20.28
C PRO A 147 8.20 -6.78 19.87
N VAL A 148 7.88 -7.65 18.90
CA VAL A 148 6.52 -7.85 18.42
C VAL A 148 6.08 -9.28 18.75
N ARG A 149 4.84 -9.45 19.24
CA ARG A 149 4.29 -10.78 19.52
C ARG A 149 4.20 -11.56 18.22
N ARG A 150 4.65 -12.82 18.23
CA ARG A 150 4.63 -13.76 17.08
C ARG A 150 3.35 -13.68 16.24
N ARG A 151 2.16 -13.76 16.87
CA ARG A 151 0.86 -13.69 16.17
C ARG A 151 0.67 -12.40 15.39
N ARG A 152 1.12 -11.26 15.94
CA ARG A 152 1.06 -9.97 15.25
C ARG A 152 2.05 -9.93 14.09
N SER A 153 3.27 -10.45 14.26
CA SER A 153 4.25 -10.53 13.18
C SER A 153 3.73 -11.33 11.98
N VAL A 154 3.09 -12.47 12.22
CA VAL A 154 2.45 -13.28 11.15
C VAL A 154 1.38 -12.50 10.41
N VAL A 155 0.48 -11.81 11.13
CA VAL A 155 -0.60 -11.02 10.51
C VAL A 155 -0.02 -9.87 9.69
N VAL A 156 0.95 -9.13 10.23
CA VAL A 156 1.53 -7.98 9.53
C VAL A 156 2.33 -8.41 8.32
N LEU A 157 3.11 -9.49 8.41
CA LEU A 157 3.84 -10.03 7.25
C LEU A 157 2.91 -10.55 6.16
N GLY A 158 1.80 -11.19 6.53
CA GLY A 158 0.75 -11.55 5.56
C GLY A 158 0.13 -10.32 4.90
N ALA A 159 -0.15 -9.26 5.66
CA ALA A 159 -0.67 -8.00 5.12
C ALA A 159 0.34 -7.29 4.21
N LEU A 160 1.63 -7.27 4.55
CA LEU A 160 2.68 -6.72 3.69
C LEU A 160 2.88 -7.56 2.42
N GLY A 161 2.76 -8.88 2.50
CA GLY A 161 2.73 -9.75 1.32
C GLY A 161 1.54 -9.44 0.40
N ALA A 162 0.34 -9.25 0.97
CA ALA A 162 -0.84 -8.84 0.22
C ALA A 162 -0.68 -7.44 -0.42
N PHE A 163 -0.07 -6.50 0.31
CA PHE A 163 0.23 -5.16 -0.21
C PHE A 163 1.25 -5.22 -1.36
N ALA A 164 2.29 -6.04 -1.24
CA ALA A 164 3.24 -6.28 -2.32
C ALA A 164 2.54 -6.86 -3.57
N ALA A 165 1.55 -7.75 -3.42
CA ALA A 165 0.79 -8.27 -4.54
C ALA A 165 -0.07 -7.20 -5.24
N LEU A 166 -0.74 -6.36 -4.46
CA LEU A 166 -1.47 -5.20 -4.99
C LEU A 166 -0.52 -4.29 -5.79
N GLU A 167 0.65 -3.98 -5.22
CA GLU A 167 1.63 -3.14 -5.90
C GLU A 167 2.28 -3.82 -7.11
N VAL A 168 2.45 -5.15 -7.14
CA VAL A 168 2.89 -5.84 -8.37
C VAL A 168 1.88 -5.63 -9.50
N LEU A 169 0.58 -5.68 -9.19
CA LEU A 169 -0.48 -5.43 -10.16
C LEU A 169 -0.63 -3.94 -10.52
N ASN A 170 -0.15 -3.04 -9.66
CA ASN A 170 -0.04 -1.62 -9.96
C ASN A 170 1.18 -1.37 -10.86
N LYS A 171 2.38 -1.50 -10.29
CA LYS A 171 3.67 -1.40 -10.96
C LYS A 171 4.64 -2.43 -10.41
N VAL A 172 5.11 -3.34 -11.27
CA VAL A 172 5.91 -4.50 -10.85
C VAL A 172 7.12 -4.12 -9.99
N SER A 173 7.82 -3.02 -10.32
CA SER A 173 8.97 -2.56 -9.54
C SER A 173 8.62 -2.16 -8.10
N TYR A 174 7.43 -1.59 -7.86
CA TYR A 174 6.99 -1.24 -6.50
C TYR A 174 6.68 -2.50 -5.70
N GLY A 175 5.91 -3.41 -6.29
CA GLY A 175 5.57 -4.68 -5.65
C GLY A 175 6.79 -5.53 -5.33
N VAL A 176 7.77 -5.61 -6.24
CA VAL A 176 9.05 -6.30 -6.00
C VAL A 176 9.85 -5.62 -4.87
N GLY A 177 9.90 -4.30 -4.82
CA GLY A 177 10.55 -3.55 -3.75
C GLY A 177 9.95 -3.86 -2.38
N ILE A 178 8.62 -3.76 -2.26
CA ILE A 178 7.87 -4.06 -1.03
C ILE A 178 8.01 -5.53 -0.64
N GLY A 179 7.88 -6.44 -1.61
CA GLY A 179 8.05 -7.88 -1.39
C GLY A 179 9.44 -8.21 -0.86
N THR A 180 10.48 -7.60 -1.42
CA THR A 180 11.87 -7.78 -0.98
C THR A 180 12.07 -7.28 0.46
N MET A 181 11.61 -6.07 0.79
CA MET A 181 11.67 -5.55 2.17
C MET A 181 10.92 -6.46 3.15
N THR A 182 9.77 -6.99 2.73
CA THR A 182 8.94 -7.90 3.55
C THR A 182 9.64 -9.24 3.78
N VAL A 183 10.31 -9.80 2.77
CA VAL A 183 11.11 -11.02 2.92
C VAL A 183 12.31 -10.77 3.83
N VAL A 184 13.02 -9.66 3.66
CA VAL A 184 14.12 -9.26 4.56
C VAL A 184 13.62 -9.15 6.00
N LEU A 185 12.47 -8.51 6.24
CA LEU A 185 11.86 -8.44 7.56
C LEU A 185 11.54 -9.83 8.13
N ALA A 186 10.93 -10.71 7.33
CA ALA A 186 10.61 -12.07 7.76
C ALA A 186 11.85 -12.88 8.18
N LEU A 187 13.00 -12.62 7.55
CA LEU A 187 14.28 -13.28 7.85
C LEU A 187 14.99 -12.68 9.07
N THR A 188 14.85 -11.37 9.30
CA THR A 188 15.47 -10.66 10.44
C THR A 188 14.70 -10.83 11.74
N LEU A 189 13.38 -11.01 11.68
CA LEU A 189 12.56 -11.18 12.88
C LEU A 189 12.94 -12.46 13.66
N PRO A 190 13.06 -12.38 14.99
CA PRO A 190 13.35 -13.56 15.80
C PRO A 190 12.16 -14.54 15.80
N GLY A 191 12.46 -15.84 15.78
CA GLY A 191 11.47 -16.91 15.88
C GLY A 191 11.39 -17.82 14.64
N ARG A 192 10.17 -18.24 14.29
CA ARG A 192 9.94 -19.26 13.25
C ARG A 192 9.91 -18.62 11.86
N ARG A 193 11.09 -18.38 11.28
CA ARG A 193 11.26 -17.80 9.93
C ARG A 193 10.39 -18.46 8.86
N ARG A 194 10.24 -19.80 8.90
CA ARG A 194 9.37 -20.53 7.96
C ARG A 194 7.93 -20.05 8.03
N GLU A 195 7.39 -19.84 9.23
CA GLU A 195 6.01 -19.37 9.43
C GLU A 195 5.83 -17.94 8.88
N TYR A 196 6.80 -17.08 9.14
CA TYR A 196 6.83 -15.71 8.63
C TYR A 196 6.86 -15.68 7.09
N LEU A 197 7.75 -16.46 6.48
CA LEU A 197 7.81 -16.59 5.02
C LEU A 197 6.53 -17.19 4.44
N THR A 198 5.95 -18.21 5.09
CA THR A 198 4.67 -18.77 4.63
C THR A 198 3.53 -17.77 4.74
N ALA A 199 3.52 -16.92 5.77
CA ALA A 199 2.50 -15.88 5.92
C ALA A 199 2.64 -14.82 4.83
N THR A 200 3.86 -14.34 4.56
CA THR A 200 4.16 -13.42 3.46
C THR A 200 3.74 -14.02 2.12
N ALA A 201 4.16 -15.25 1.83
CA ALA A 201 3.86 -15.92 0.57
C ALA A 201 2.34 -16.19 0.41
N ALA A 202 1.66 -16.63 1.47
CA ALA A 202 0.22 -16.85 1.45
C ALA A 202 -0.53 -15.52 1.23
N GLY A 203 -0.13 -14.46 1.93
CA GLY A 203 -0.71 -13.12 1.74
C GLY A 203 -0.55 -12.63 0.31
N PHE A 204 0.65 -12.77 -0.26
CA PHE A 204 0.93 -12.40 -1.65
C PHE A 204 0.09 -13.22 -2.63
N VAL A 205 0.19 -14.54 -2.58
CA VAL A 205 -0.46 -15.44 -3.56
C VAL A 205 -1.98 -15.30 -3.51
N VAL A 206 -2.56 -15.25 -2.31
CA VAL A 206 -4.02 -15.11 -2.15
C VAL A 206 -4.48 -13.75 -2.65
N ALA A 207 -3.82 -12.65 -2.27
CA ALA A 207 -4.21 -11.32 -2.73
C ALA A 207 -4.03 -11.17 -4.25
N PHE A 208 -2.90 -11.65 -4.80
CA PHE A 208 -2.63 -11.61 -6.23
C PHE A 208 -3.72 -12.38 -7.01
N ALA A 209 -4.00 -13.63 -6.64
CA ALA A 209 -4.98 -14.46 -7.33
C ALA A 209 -6.40 -13.88 -7.23
N LEU A 210 -6.78 -13.36 -6.06
CA LEU A 210 -8.08 -12.72 -5.87
C LEU A 210 -8.21 -11.45 -6.71
N LEU A 211 -7.22 -10.56 -6.68
CA LEU A 211 -7.26 -9.33 -7.46
C LEU A 211 -7.24 -9.62 -8.96
N TRP A 212 -6.38 -10.55 -9.42
CA TRP A 212 -6.34 -11.00 -10.81
C TRP A 212 -7.70 -11.50 -11.30
N ALA A 213 -8.34 -12.38 -10.51
CA ALA A 213 -9.66 -12.93 -10.85
C ALA A 213 -10.77 -11.86 -10.82
N VAL A 214 -10.77 -10.97 -9.81
CA VAL A 214 -11.76 -9.88 -9.70
C VAL A 214 -11.64 -8.91 -10.87
N LEU A 215 -10.43 -8.67 -11.38
CA LEU A 215 -10.17 -7.84 -12.55
C LEU A 215 -10.46 -8.56 -13.88
N GLY A 216 -11.01 -9.79 -13.84
CA GLY A 216 -11.38 -10.56 -15.02
C GLY A 216 -10.19 -10.98 -15.89
N GLN A 217 -8.98 -11.01 -15.33
CA GLN A 217 -7.76 -11.28 -16.08
C GLN A 217 -7.60 -12.78 -16.37
N ASP A 218 -7.07 -13.12 -17.54
CA ASP A 218 -6.84 -14.50 -17.92
C ASP A 218 -5.61 -15.07 -17.19
N PHE A 219 -5.78 -16.19 -16.49
CA PHE A 219 -4.66 -16.88 -15.84
C PHE A 219 -3.65 -17.46 -16.84
N ALA A 220 -4.06 -17.73 -18.09
CA ALA A 220 -3.15 -18.15 -19.14
C ALA A 220 -2.18 -17.03 -19.58
N ALA A 221 -2.53 -15.76 -19.33
CA ALA A 221 -1.68 -14.61 -19.64
C ALA A 221 -0.59 -14.35 -18.57
N LEU A 222 -0.64 -15.05 -17.43
CA LEU A 222 0.27 -14.81 -16.31
C LEU A 222 1.76 -15.01 -16.64
N PRO A 223 2.18 -16.05 -17.39
CA PRO A 223 3.58 -16.20 -17.78
C PRO A 223 4.08 -15.04 -18.64
N ASP A 224 3.24 -14.53 -19.53
CA ASP A 224 3.57 -13.40 -20.39
C ASP A 224 3.62 -12.10 -19.60
N PHE A 225 2.71 -11.91 -18.64
CA PHE A 225 2.75 -10.78 -17.70
C PHE A 225 4.08 -10.72 -16.96
N ILE A 226 4.51 -11.84 -16.35
CA ILE A 226 5.77 -11.90 -15.61
C ILE A 226 6.97 -11.62 -16.54
N ARG A 227 6.97 -12.20 -17.75
CA ARG A 227 8.08 -12.06 -18.70
C ARG A 227 8.20 -10.64 -19.25
N ASN A 228 7.07 -10.03 -19.59
CA ASN A 228 7.04 -8.76 -20.31
C ASN A 228 7.11 -7.56 -19.37
N SER A 229 6.63 -7.68 -18.14
CA SER A 229 6.78 -6.61 -17.13
C SER A 229 8.15 -6.55 -16.47
N ALA A 230 9.06 -7.49 -16.80
CA ALA A 230 10.45 -7.52 -16.34
C ALA A 230 11.46 -6.89 -17.33
N GLN A 231 10.99 -6.46 -18.51
CA GLN A 231 11.79 -5.76 -19.52
C GLN A 231 11.72 -4.24 -19.31
#